data_AF-A0AAD3D7K1-F1
#
_entry.id   AF-A0AAD3D7K1-F1
#
_cell.length_a   1.000
_cell.length_b   1.000
_cell.length_c   1.000
_cell.angle_alpha   90.00
_cell.angle_beta   90.00
_cell.angle_gamma   90.00
#
_symmetry.space_group_name_H-M   'P 1'
#
loop_
_entity.id
_entity.type
_entity.pdbx_description
1 polymer ?
#
loop_
_entity_poly.entity_id
_entity_poly.type
_entity_poly.pdbx_seq_one_letter_code
_entity_poly.pdbx_strand_id
1 'polypeptide(L)'
;MDLLTAFGCCVRQKKPQSKAQDFSRDSTVNDVSARVNDLTILDSKSRDVNDLDFLAPSVHYLETVFLNYIKENGLETDATIYDIEDLQSETPGIIRKKGEEVECPIDGKMGSAFVHTLQGADNVGMATHMLSYAWGYEIQDIVDTLVSVCESNNLDKKKTYVWICCLCNNQHRVVQQGDVSFEEFRNIFNKRVLGIGRIIAMMAPWNNPGYLKRVWCVFEMFEAYSSQKCEVQIAMPPKEKESLLEAIRRPTDSNGRNGLDDLFQTLANTKVENAEAYSQADKKNIIRLVDEGPGCYTLNVEVNHLMRKWVRSTVMDGVEEVVKRLENEKDLAEADDIQMRGEVAVFCAYVGSYLSGSGEHSESLKMHQRAFEIYDSAPGEDTYKEEKARTHNNLGTEYESLGDYENALDQHNKCRVIFEEIFGTEHENTSTSYFNIGAVKRKLDDLDGALEMYFKSIAIDEKVKGTDHIDTALGYSYVGRVYMAKEDYDGAVKMFEKSLEIREASKGKNHPDVAIGLGDMGLIYHMRKEYDKAIENHKKALEISERVLGNYHPDTGSCYQNLGGAYYEKGDYDNALKLCQKAKDAYLATFGAAHPKTETAQAWLDIVNEALEEG
;
A
#
# COMPACT_ATOMS: atom_id res chain seq x y z
N MET A 1 -0.33 13.36 35.68
CA MET A 1 -0.36 12.97 34.27
C MET A 1 -0.89 11.57 34.25
N ASP A 2 -2.05 11.35 33.64
CA ASP A 2 -2.74 10.06 33.77
C ASP A 2 -2.15 9.06 32.77
N LEU A 3 -1.51 8.01 33.30
CA LEU A 3 -0.93 6.88 32.54
C LEU A 3 -1.96 6.11 31.68
N LEU A 4 -3.25 6.41 31.85
CA LEU A 4 -4.39 5.76 31.20
C LEU A 4 -4.42 5.89 29.66
N THR A 5 -3.78 6.91 29.07
CA THR A 5 -3.84 7.13 27.61
C THR A 5 -2.86 6.26 26.81
N ALA A 6 -1.96 5.53 27.47
CA ALA A 6 -0.80 4.92 26.83
C ALA A 6 -0.85 3.38 26.65
N PHE A 7 -1.90 2.72 27.17
CA PHE A 7 -2.07 1.26 27.08
C PHE A 7 -2.96 0.86 25.90
N GLY A 8 -2.33 0.30 24.87
CA GLY A 8 -2.99 -0.09 23.63
C GLY A 8 -3.77 -1.40 23.74
N CYS A 9 -5.08 -1.32 23.98
CA CYS A 9 -6.00 -2.37 23.52
C CYS A 9 -5.95 -2.47 21.99
N CYS A 10 -6.09 -3.67 21.44
CA CYS A 10 -6.29 -3.87 20.00
C CYS A 10 -7.61 -3.23 19.54
N VAL A 11 -7.51 -1.99 19.05
CA VAL A 11 -8.50 -1.28 18.24
C VAL A 11 -7.72 -0.46 17.21
N ARG A 12 -8.13 -0.56 15.94
CA ARG A 12 -7.58 0.19 14.80
C ARG A 12 -8.06 1.65 14.89
N GLN A 13 -7.22 2.61 15.24
CA GLN A 13 -7.57 4.05 15.20
C GLN A 13 -6.37 5.01 15.07
N LYS A 14 -6.66 6.27 14.74
CA LYS A 14 -5.85 7.15 13.86
C LYS A 14 -4.75 7.98 14.52
N LYS A 15 -3.92 8.57 13.65
CA LYS A 15 -2.98 9.66 13.97
C LYS A 15 -3.71 10.90 14.53
N PRO A 16 -3.15 11.58 15.55
CA PRO A 16 -3.54 12.94 15.91
C PRO A 16 -2.92 13.98 14.95
N GLN A 17 -3.59 15.12 14.78
CA GLN A 17 -3.11 16.25 13.98
C GLN A 17 -2.26 17.21 14.84
N SER A 18 -1.10 17.65 14.32
CA SER A 18 -0.37 18.79 14.87
C SER A 18 -0.76 20.09 14.15
N LYS A 19 -0.73 21.20 14.89
CA LYS A 19 -1.27 22.50 14.46
C LYS A 19 -0.37 23.19 13.44
N ALA A 20 -0.97 23.80 12.42
CA ALA A 20 -0.29 24.76 11.57
C ALA A 20 0.16 26.00 12.37
N GLN A 21 1.36 26.50 12.06
CA GLN A 21 1.78 27.87 12.38
C GLN A 21 2.30 28.53 11.10
N ASP A 22 1.74 29.70 10.79
CA ASP A 22 2.20 30.55 9.70
C ASP A 22 3.64 31.01 9.90
N PHE A 23 4.43 30.95 8.83
CA PHE A 23 5.51 31.91 8.61
C PHE A 23 5.53 32.36 7.14
N SER A 24 4.97 33.54 6.91
CA SER A 24 5.23 34.31 5.69
C SER A 24 6.51 35.13 5.85
N ARG A 25 7.30 35.23 4.77
CA ARG A 25 8.03 36.47 4.41
C ARG A 25 8.70 36.36 3.03
N ASP A 26 8.40 37.32 2.18
CA ASP A 26 9.13 37.65 0.96
C ASP A 26 10.59 38.05 1.23
N SER A 27 11.47 37.80 0.26
CA SER A 27 12.26 38.89 -0.39
C SER A 27 13.09 38.43 -1.59
N THR A 28 12.48 38.49 -2.78
CA THR A 28 13.01 39.17 -3.98
C THR A 28 14.53 39.41 -4.16
N VAL A 29 15.04 38.91 -5.31
CA VAL A 29 15.55 39.70 -6.48
C VAL A 29 17.06 39.67 -6.87
N ASN A 30 17.24 39.60 -8.21
CA ASN A 30 18.42 39.83 -9.08
C ASN A 30 19.53 38.76 -9.21
N ASP A 31 20.21 38.61 -10.36
CA ASP A 31 19.93 38.90 -11.79
C ASP A 31 21.11 38.32 -12.65
N VAL A 32 21.06 38.52 -13.97
CA VAL A 32 22.15 38.48 -14.97
C VAL A 32 22.31 37.17 -15.73
N SER A 33 21.51 37.07 -16.79
CA SER A 33 21.89 36.37 -18.01
C SER A 33 22.92 37.20 -18.81
N ALA A 34 23.99 36.58 -19.33
CA ALA A 34 24.83 37.17 -20.38
C ALA A 34 25.77 36.17 -21.07
N ARG A 35 25.83 36.28 -22.42
CA ARG A 35 26.93 35.90 -23.35
C ARG A 35 27.05 34.46 -23.85
N VAL A 36 26.50 34.33 -25.05
CA VAL A 36 26.78 33.39 -26.15
C VAL A 36 28.12 33.72 -26.85
N ASN A 37 28.71 32.72 -27.51
CA ASN A 37 29.86 32.73 -28.46
C ASN A 37 31.26 33.11 -27.93
N ASP A 38 32.16 32.13 -27.86
CA ASP A 38 33.13 31.85 -28.94
C ASP A 38 34.04 30.67 -28.56
N LEU A 39 34.29 29.73 -29.48
CA LEU A 39 35.62 29.17 -29.83
C LEU A 39 35.51 27.92 -30.72
N THR A 40 36.28 27.92 -31.80
CA THR A 40 36.40 26.85 -32.78
C THR A 40 37.70 26.07 -32.59
N ILE A 41 37.59 24.72 -32.60
CA ILE A 41 38.47 23.76 -33.31
C ILE A 41 39.96 23.62 -32.87
N LEU A 42 40.34 22.36 -32.58
CA LEU A 42 41.70 21.81 -32.32
C LEU A 42 42.32 22.21 -30.95
N ASP A 43 43.15 21.37 -30.30
CA ASP A 43 43.95 20.23 -30.78
C ASP A 43 43.93 19.03 -29.80
N SER A 44 44.43 17.90 -30.29
CA SER A 44 44.55 16.59 -29.65
C SER A 44 45.64 16.48 -28.57
N LYS A 45 45.44 15.50 -27.66
CA LYS A 45 46.33 14.94 -26.62
C LYS A 45 46.15 15.48 -25.18
N SER A 46 46.26 14.54 -24.24
CA SER A 46 46.10 14.61 -22.78
C SER A 46 44.73 15.00 -22.22
N ARG A 47 43.84 14.01 -22.11
CA ARG A 47 42.85 13.81 -21.04
C ARG A 47 42.90 12.31 -20.71
N ASP A 48 43.47 11.93 -19.57
CA ASP A 48 42.91 11.91 -18.22
C ASP A 48 41.80 10.85 -18.06
N VAL A 49 41.90 10.04 -17.00
CA VAL A 49 41.23 8.72 -16.87
C VAL A 49 39.73 8.84 -16.51
N ASN A 50 39.15 10.02 -16.73
CA ASN A 50 37.74 10.33 -16.59
C ASN A 50 36.96 10.24 -17.92
N ASP A 51 37.66 10.19 -19.06
CA ASP A 51 37.04 9.95 -20.39
C ASP A 51 36.79 8.45 -20.62
N LEU A 52 35.99 7.82 -19.74
CA LEU A 52 35.32 6.56 -20.06
C LEU A 52 34.11 6.89 -20.94
N ASP A 53 34.33 6.91 -22.25
CA ASP A 53 33.28 7.05 -23.26
C ASP A 53 32.13 6.06 -22.97
N PHE A 54 30.92 6.61 -22.86
CA PHE A 54 29.70 5.87 -22.55
C PHE A 54 29.19 5.09 -23.77
N LEU A 55 29.90 4.02 -24.09
CA LEU A 55 29.33 2.88 -24.81
C LEU A 55 28.55 2.04 -23.75
N ALA A 56 27.32 1.56 -23.91
CA ALA A 56 26.16 1.82 -24.77
C ALA A 56 24.94 0.96 -24.20
N PRO A 57 23.61 1.20 -24.35
CA PRO A 57 22.53 0.17 -24.08
C PRO A 57 21.55 -0.07 -25.29
N SER A 58 21.10 -1.29 -25.78
CA SER A 58 20.78 -1.69 -27.24
C SER A 58 19.31 -1.88 -27.87
N VAL A 59 19.03 -1.35 -29.11
CA VAL A 59 17.67 -1.27 -29.82
C VAL A 59 17.04 -2.60 -30.30
N HIS A 60 15.73 -2.55 -30.57
CA HIS A 60 14.95 -3.48 -31.40
C HIS A 60 14.25 -2.77 -32.59
N TYR A 61 14.13 -3.42 -33.77
CA TYR A 61 13.39 -2.89 -34.92
C TYR A 61 11.87 -3.08 -34.78
N LEU A 62 11.09 -2.15 -35.34
CA LEU A 62 9.63 -2.17 -35.30
C LEU A 62 9.02 -2.03 -36.68
N GLU A 63 7.91 -2.75 -36.90
CA GLU A 63 7.26 -2.89 -38.20
C GLU A 63 6.70 -1.55 -38.70
N THR A 64 6.55 -1.41 -40.02
CA THR A 64 5.95 -0.22 -40.65
C THR A 64 4.56 0.13 -40.08
N VAL A 65 3.79 -0.86 -39.63
CA VAL A 65 2.50 -0.67 -38.95
C VAL A 65 2.65 0.14 -37.66
N PHE A 66 3.71 -0.11 -36.90
CA PHE A 66 3.99 0.58 -35.65
C PHE A 66 4.42 2.05 -35.87
N LEU A 67 5.26 2.31 -36.88
CA LEU A 67 5.63 3.67 -37.28
C LEU A 67 4.42 4.47 -37.82
N ASN A 68 3.49 3.79 -38.50
CA ASN A 68 2.22 4.39 -38.90
C ASN A 68 1.35 4.70 -37.66
N TYR A 69 1.24 3.77 -36.70
CA TYR A 69 0.50 3.98 -35.46
C TYR A 69 1.04 5.15 -34.61
N ILE A 70 2.37 5.27 -34.45
CA ILE A 70 3.04 6.43 -33.84
C ILE A 70 2.58 7.74 -34.50
N LYS A 71 2.59 7.75 -35.85
CA LYS A 71 2.26 8.92 -36.65
C LYS A 71 0.76 9.26 -36.61
N GLU A 72 -0.11 8.26 -36.55
CA GLU A 72 -1.56 8.40 -36.40
C GLU A 72 -1.94 8.93 -35.01
N ASN A 73 -1.18 8.60 -33.96
CA ASN A 73 -1.33 9.12 -32.60
C ASN A 73 -0.54 10.42 -32.34
N GLY A 74 -0.05 11.08 -33.41
CA GLY A 74 0.57 12.40 -33.32
C GLY A 74 1.92 12.45 -32.60
N LEU A 75 2.63 11.33 -32.49
CA LEU A 75 4.04 11.29 -32.11
C LEU A 75 4.93 11.53 -33.36
N GLU A 76 6.06 12.21 -33.19
CA GLU A 76 7.03 12.36 -34.28
C GLU A 76 7.78 11.04 -34.51
N THR A 77 7.79 10.58 -35.77
CA THR A 77 8.49 9.35 -36.18
C THR A 77 9.98 9.37 -35.86
N ASP A 78 10.56 10.56 -35.83
CA ASP A 78 11.98 10.84 -35.69
C ASP A 78 12.47 10.60 -34.24
N ALA A 79 11.53 10.51 -33.30
CA ALA A 79 11.76 10.24 -31.88
C ALA A 79 11.73 8.73 -31.53
N THR A 80 11.87 7.83 -32.51
CA THR A 80 11.75 6.39 -32.25
C THR A 80 12.93 5.82 -31.45
N ILE A 81 12.61 5.30 -30.26
CA ILE A 81 13.29 4.23 -29.49
C ILE A 81 14.71 3.91 -30.01
N TYR A 82 15.73 4.44 -29.32
CA TYR A 82 17.14 4.23 -29.60
C TYR A 82 17.83 3.58 -28.43
N ASP A 83 18.85 2.77 -28.72
CA ASP A 83 19.71 2.11 -27.74
C ASP A 83 20.88 1.39 -28.57
N ILE A 84 22.16 1.27 -28.14
CA ILE A 84 23.31 0.51 -28.74
C ILE A 84 23.96 -0.52 -27.73
N GLU A 85 24.62 -1.65 -28.07
CA GLU A 85 25.87 -2.19 -27.41
C GLU A 85 26.13 -3.65 -27.80
N ASP A 86 27.42 -3.96 -27.96
CA ASP A 86 28.02 -5.11 -28.62
C ASP A 86 28.29 -6.29 -27.67
N LEU A 87 28.05 -7.51 -28.17
CA LEU A 87 28.43 -8.79 -27.54
C LEU A 87 28.99 -9.75 -28.59
N GLN A 88 30.17 -9.42 -29.14
CA GLN A 88 31.15 -10.33 -29.77
C GLN A 88 30.54 -11.55 -30.50
N SER A 89 29.69 -11.28 -31.49
CA SER A 89 29.03 -12.30 -32.31
C SER A 89 29.38 -12.08 -33.78
N GLU A 90 29.94 -13.08 -34.44
CA GLU A 90 30.26 -13.05 -35.88
C GLU A 90 29.00 -12.98 -36.78
N THR A 91 27.80 -13.05 -36.19
CA THR A 91 26.51 -12.78 -36.83
C THR A 91 25.64 -11.84 -35.98
N PRO A 92 25.33 -10.62 -36.45
CA PRO A 92 24.45 -9.68 -35.71
C PRO A 92 22.98 -10.09 -35.66
N GLY A 93 22.30 -9.74 -34.55
CA GLY A 93 20.91 -9.26 -34.58
C GLY A 93 19.76 -10.27 -34.76
N ILE A 94 19.72 -11.39 -34.03
CA ILE A 94 18.54 -12.27 -33.98
C ILE A 94 18.03 -12.41 -32.54
N ILE A 95 16.84 -11.88 -32.26
CA ILE A 95 16.17 -12.00 -30.94
C ILE A 95 14.88 -12.81 -31.10
N ARG A 96 14.65 -13.77 -30.17
CA ARG A 96 13.58 -14.78 -30.27
C ARG A 96 12.48 -14.54 -29.23
N LYS A 97 11.23 -14.32 -29.65
CA LYS A 97 10.03 -14.35 -28.79
C LYS A 97 9.49 -15.80 -28.76
N LYS A 98 8.76 -16.14 -27.69
CA LYS A 98 7.91 -17.34 -27.66
C LYS A 98 6.52 -16.98 -28.20
N GLY A 99 6.29 -17.26 -29.48
CA GLY A 99 5.04 -16.98 -30.21
C GLY A 99 5.27 -17.10 -31.72
N GLU A 100 4.41 -17.84 -32.43
CA GLU A 100 4.73 -18.47 -33.73
C GLU A 100 3.92 -17.93 -34.91
N GLU A 101 4.12 -16.68 -35.35
CA GLU A 101 3.43 -16.18 -36.58
C GLU A 101 4.29 -15.40 -37.60
N VAL A 102 5.55 -15.02 -37.29
CA VAL A 102 6.39 -14.20 -38.21
C VAL A 102 7.78 -14.81 -38.41
N GLU A 103 8.23 -14.91 -39.66
CA GLU A 103 9.53 -15.47 -40.07
C GLU A 103 10.60 -14.36 -40.24
N CYS A 104 11.80 -14.55 -39.68
CA CYS A 104 12.90 -13.60 -39.82
C CYS A 104 13.48 -13.61 -41.25
N PRO A 105 13.56 -12.46 -41.94
CA PRO A 105 13.95 -12.39 -43.36
C PRO A 105 15.45 -12.61 -43.63
N ILE A 106 16.29 -12.78 -42.60
CA ILE A 106 17.74 -13.06 -42.76
C ILE A 106 18.08 -14.53 -42.55
N ASP A 107 17.44 -15.22 -41.60
CA ASP A 107 17.78 -16.60 -41.23
C ASP A 107 16.63 -17.61 -41.36
N GLY A 108 15.45 -17.18 -41.80
CA GLY A 108 14.30 -18.04 -42.11
C GLY A 108 13.65 -18.70 -40.89
N LYS A 109 13.74 -18.07 -39.71
CA LYS A 109 13.22 -18.65 -38.45
C LYS A 109 12.01 -17.90 -37.90
N MET A 110 10.98 -18.67 -37.54
CA MET A 110 9.76 -18.18 -36.91
C MET A 110 10.02 -17.56 -35.52
N GLY A 111 9.20 -16.58 -35.14
CA GLY A 111 9.21 -15.93 -33.83
C GLY A 111 10.42 -15.03 -33.58
N SER A 112 11.09 -14.56 -34.65
CA SER A 112 12.38 -13.86 -34.56
C SER A 112 12.33 -12.47 -35.18
N ALA A 113 12.86 -11.46 -34.47
CA ALA A 113 12.99 -10.08 -34.95
C ALA A 113 14.45 -9.75 -35.27
N PHE A 114 14.66 -8.98 -36.36
CA PHE A 114 15.95 -8.48 -36.80
C PHE A 114 16.21 -7.06 -36.28
N VAL A 115 17.48 -6.66 -36.10
CA VAL A 115 17.88 -5.32 -35.63
C VAL A 115 18.90 -4.69 -36.58
N HIS A 116 18.67 -3.43 -36.97
CA HIS A 116 19.58 -2.67 -37.81
C HIS A 116 20.52 -1.80 -36.97
N THR A 117 21.83 -1.86 -37.23
CA THR A 117 22.86 -1.09 -36.52
C THR A 117 23.03 0.30 -37.14
N LEU A 118 22.83 1.36 -36.35
CA LEU A 118 23.11 2.74 -36.79
C LEU A 118 24.61 2.99 -36.91
N GLN A 119 25.03 3.75 -37.92
CA GLN A 119 26.42 4.16 -38.13
C GLN A 119 26.62 5.65 -37.80
N GLY A 120 26.85 5.96 -36.52
CA GLY A 120 27.23 7.31 -36.08
C GLY A 120 26.70 7.67 -34.68
N ALA A 121 27.45 8.50 -33.95
CA ALA A 121 27.10 8.95 -32.60
C ALA A 121 26.09 10.12 -32.58
N ASP A 122 25.94 10.84 -33.69
CA ASP A 122 25.28 12.16 -33.74
C ASP A 122 23.74 12.13 -33.62
N ASN A 123 23.12 10.95 -33.57
CA ASN A 123 21.65 10.78 -33.67
C ASN A 123 20.94 10.40 -32.36
N VAL A 124 21.64 10.27 -31.22
CA VAL A 124 21.02 9.86 -29.95
C VAL A 124 21.12 10.98 -28.91
N GLY A 125 19.98 11.60 -28.59
CA GLY A 125 19.87 12.61 -27.53
C GLY A 125 19.99 12.02 -26.12
N MET A 126 20.31 12.86 -25.15
CA MET A 126 20.27 12.49 -23.72
C MET A 126 18.83 12.12 -23.31
N ALA A 127 18.68 11.02 -22.58
CA ALA A 127 17.39 10.64 -21.99
C ALA A 127 16.85 11.73 -21.06
N THR A 128 15.54 11.94 -21.10
CA THR A 128 14.80 12.64 -20.03
C THR A 128 14.02 11.68 -19.14
N HIS A 129 13.85 10.43 -19.57
CA HIS A 129 13.21 9.34 -18.81
C HIS A 129 13.85 7.99 -19.16
N MET A 130 13.83 7.04 -18.22
CA MET A 130 14.22 5.65 -18.43
C MET A 130 13.04 4.71 -18.15
N LEU A 131 12.56 4.00 -19.17
CA LEU A 131 11.63 2.88 -18.99
C LEU A 131 12.43 1.63 -18.66
N SER A 132 12.29 1.14 -17.43
CA SER A 132 12.99 -0.07 -16.98
C SER A 132 12.15 -1.34 -17.20
N TYR A 133 12.83 -2.47 -17.46
CA TYR A 133 12.23 -3.80 -17.67
C TYR A 133 11.26 -3.90 -18.86
N ALA A 134 11.67 -3.51 -20.07
CA ALA A 134 10.77 -3.51 -21.23
C ALA A 134 10.57 -4.88 -21.90
N TRP A 135 11.59 -5.76 -21.91
CA TRP A 135 11.61 -7.03 -22.67
C TRP A 135 10.46 -8.02 -22.39
N GLY A 136 9.76 -7.87 -21.26
CA GLY A 136 8.66 -8.74 -20.84
C GLY A 136 7.29 -8.36 -21.42
N TYR A 137 7.22 -7.30 -22.22
CA TYR A 137 5.98 -6.64 -22.64
C TYR A 137 5.77 -6.65 -24.15
N GLU A 138 4.52 -6.45 -24.57
CA GLU A 138 4.23 -6.19 -25.98
C GLU A 138 4.63 -4.75 -26.31
N ILE A 139 5.15 -4.51 -27.51
CA ILE A 139 5.59 -3.15 -27.88
C ILE A 139 4.43 -2.15 -27.92
N GLN A 140 3.22 -2.63 -28.24
CA GLN A 140 2.00 -1.83 -28.19
C GLN A 140 1.77 -1.30 -26.76
N ASP A 141 1.78 -2.19 -25.75
CA ASP A 141 1.62 -1.81 -24.34
C ASP A 141 2.70 -0.82 -23.89
N ILE A 142 3.96 -1.03 -24.30
CA ILE A 142 5.08 -0.11 -24.01
C ILE A 142 4.75 1.28 -24.54
N VAL A 143 4.32 1.38 -25.79
CA VAL A 143 4.23 2.66 -26.49
C VAL A 143 2.95 3.41 -26.13
N ASP A 144 1.84 2.70 -25.93
CA ASP A 144 0.61 3.28 -25.39
C ASP A 144 0.84 3.80 -23.96
N THR A 145 1.68 3.12 -23.17
CA THR A 145 2.12 3.63 -21.87
C THR A 145 2.94 4.92 -22.02
N LEU A 146 3.90 4.98 -22.95
CA LEU A 146 4.71 6.18 -23.16
C LEU A 146 3.90 7.37 -23.72
N VAL A 147 2.95 7.13 -24.62
CA VAL A 147 1.97 8.13 -25.09
C VAL A 147 1.17 8.66 -23.90
N SER A 148 0.55 7.76 -23.13
CA SER A 148 -0.25 8.10 -21.95
C SER A 148 0.55 8.88 -20.91
N VAL A 149 1.80 8.49 -20.64
CA VAL A 149 2.72 9.23 -19.75
C VAL A 149 2.96 10.66 -20.26
N CYS A 150 3.25 10.83 -21.56
CA CYS A 150 3.48 12.16 -22.14
C CYS A 150 2.24 13.05 -22.04
N GLU A 151 1.06 12.49 -22.29
CA GLU A 151 -0.20 13.24 -22.31
C GLU A 151 -0.69 13.58 -20.90
N SER A 152 -0.72 12.61 -19.99
CA SER A 152 -1.13 12.82 -18.59
C SER A 152 -0.24 13.80 -17.83
N ASN A 153 1.03 13.95 -18.24
CA ASN A 153 1.98 14.89 -17.62
C ASN A 153 2.24 16.14 -18.46
N ASN A 154 1.50 16.32 -19.57
CA ASN A 154 1.63 17.45 -20.49
C ASN A 154 3.10 17.71 -20.93
N LEU A 155 3.83 16.63 -21.22
CA LEU A 155 5.23 16.70 -21.63
C LEU A 155 5.36 17.15 -23.08
N ASP A 156 6.42 17.90 -23.38
CA ASP A 156 6.74 18.29 -24.75
C ASP A 156 7.17 17.04 -25.53
N LYS A 157 6.27 16.51 -26.36
CA LYS A 157 6.48 15.33 -27.23
C LYS A 157 7.74 15.46 -28.11
N LYS A 158 8.25 16.68 -28.37
CA LYS A 158 9.48 16.93 -29.15
C LYS A 158 10.78 16.98 -28.34
N LYS A 159 10.68 17.00 -27.00
CA LYS A 159 11.83 17.04 -26.06
C LYS A 159 11.82 15.89 -25.06
N THR A 160 10.91 14.93 -25.22
CA THR A 160 10.77 13.79 -24.32
C THR A 160 11.48 12.60 -24.95
N TYR A 161 12.66 12.28 -24.43
CA TYR A 161 13.50 11.18 -24.90
C TYR A 161 13.46 10.08 -23.85
N VAL A 162 12.93 8.92 -24.22
CA VAL A 162 12.80 7.76 -23.33
C VAL A 162 13.81 6.69 -23.76
N TRP A 163 14.75 6.36 -22.89
CA TRP A 163 15.57 5.15 -23.07
C TRP A 163 14.78 3.94 -22.57
N ILE A 164 14.83 2.84 -23.34
CA ILE A 164 14.02 1.65 -23.06
C ILE A 164 14.96 0.50 -22.73
N CYS A 165 15.01 0.13 -21.44
CA CYS A 165 15.84 -0.95 -20.92
C CYS A 165 15.35 -2.32 -21.44
N CYS A 166 15.79 -2.67 -22.64
CA CYS A 166 15.51 -3.94 -23.30
C CYS A 166 16.44 -5.08 -22.84
N LEU A 167 17.61 -4.75 -22.28
CA LEU A 167 18.61 -5.71 -21.83
C LEU A 167 19.09 -5.44 -20.39
N CYS A 168 19.33 -6.52 -19.65
CA CYS A 168 19.84 -6.47 -18.28
C CYS A 168 21.36 -6.13 -18.22
N ASN A 169 21.75 -4.95 -18.71
CA ASN A 169 23.15 -4.52 -18.92
C ASN A 169 24.02 -4.39 -17.65
N ASN A 170 23.45 -4.64 -16.46
CA ASN A 170 24.17 -4.67 -15.18
C ASN A 170 24.22 -6.06 -14.52
N GLN A 171 23.34 -7.01 -14.87
CA GLN A 171 23.26 -8.31 -14.15
C GLN A 171 24.54 -9.13 -14.33
N HIS A 172 25.02 -9.27 -15.56
CA HIS A 172 26.24 -10.03 -15.87
C HIS A 172 27.53 -9.31 -15.44
N ARG A 173 27.53 -7.97 -15.31
CA ARG A 173 28.70 -7.20 -14.87
C ARG A 173 29.01 -7.39 -13.38
N VAL A 174 28.00 -7.65 -12.53
CA VAL A 174 28.19 -8.06 -11.11
C VAL A 174 28.98 -9.37 -11.00
N VAL A 175 28.70 -10.33 -11.89
CA VAL A 175 29.34 -11.66 -11.88
C VAL A 175 30.80 -11.60 -12.34
N GLN A 176 31.15 -10.65 -13.21
CA GLN A 176 32.48 -10.57 -13.84
C GLN A 176 33.54 -9.82 -13.00
N GLN A 177 33.16 -9.09 -11.96
CA GLN A 177 34.08 -8.20 -11.21
C GLN A 177 34.53 -8.75 -9.83
N GLY A 178 34.02 -9.90 -9.38
CA GLY A 178 34.40 -10.49 -8.08
C GLY A 178 33.71 -9.81 -6.88
N ASP A 179 34.37 -9.80 -5.72
CA ASP A 179 33.88 -9.13 -4.50
C ASP A 179 33.98 -7.59 -4.62
N VAL A 180 33.12 -7.01 -5.44
CA VAL A 180 32.84 -5.57 -5.45
C VAL A 180 32.04 -5.24 -4.19
N SER A 181 32.45 -4.20 -3.46
CA SER A 181 31.71 -3.76 -2.27
C SER A 181 30.35 -3.14 -2.64
N PHE A 182 29.39 -3.18 -1.70
CA PHE A 182 28.10 -2.49 -1.86
C PHE A 182 28.28 -1.02 -2.29
N GLU A 183 29.23 -0.32 -1.67
CA GLU A 183 29.51 1.09 -1.94
C GLU A 183 30.00 1.32 -3.38
N GLU A 184 30.92 0.50 -3.90
CA GLU A 184 31.44 0.62 -5.27
C GLU A 184 30.36 0.30 -6.32
N PHE A 185 29.62 -0.79 -6.11
CA PHE A 185 28.53 -1.18 -7.00
C PHE A 185 27.42 -0.12 -7.01
N ARG A 186 27.01 0.36 -5.82
CA ARG A 186 26.05 1.45 -5.67
C ARG A 186 26.55 2.70 -6.38
N ASN A 187 27.81 3.09 -6.23
CA ASN A 187 28.37 4.26 -6.92
C ASN A 187 28.31 4.15 -8.45
N ILE A 188 28.54 2.97 -9.04
CA ILE A 188 28.42 2.79 -10.50
C ILE A 188 26.95 2.88 -10.94
N PHE A 189 26.05 2.21 -10.20
CA PHE A 189 24.65 2.12 -10.59
C PHE A 189 23.86 3.41 -10.32
N ASN A 190 23.99 3.95 -9.11
CA ASN A 190 23.33 5.17 -8.64
C ASN A 190 23.69 6.37 -9.55
N LYS A 191 24.94 6.47 -10.03
CA LYS A 191 25.35 7.47 -11.04
C LYS A 191 24.55 7.38 -12.35
N ARG A 192 24.15 6.19 -12.80
CA ARG A 192 23.36 6.02 -14.03
C ARG A 192 21.91 6.42 -13.83
N VAL A 193 21.27 5.91 -12.78
CA VAL A 193 19.86 6.23 -12.47
C VAL A 193 19.68 7.70 -12.11
N LEU A 194 20.49 8.23 -11.19
CA LEU A 194 20.42 9.64 -10.80
C LEU A 194 20.87 10.60 -11.92
N GLY A 195 21.65 10.11 -12.90
CA GLY A 195 22.05 10.89 -14.07
C GLY A 195 20.89 11.20 -15.02
N ILE A 196 19.93 10.27 -15.15
CA ILE A 196 18.69 10.49 -15.92
C ILE A 196 17.65 11.19 -15.04
N GLY A 197 17.60 10.87 -13.74
CA GLY A 197 16.74 11.55 -12.76
C GLY A 197 15.26 11.22 -12.86
N ARG A 198 14.83 10.37 -13.81
CA ARG A 198 13.45 9.88 -13.94
C ARG A 198 13.38 8.44 -14.42
N ILE A 199 12.64 7.59 -13.69
CA ILE A 199 12.32 6.21 -14.07
C ILE A 199 10.82 6.06 -14.30
N ILE A 200 10.46 5.33 -15.36
CA ILE A 200 9.12 4.82 -15.62
C ILE A 200 9.12 3.32 -15.26
N ALA A 201 8.31 2.93 -14.28
CA ALA A 201 8.09 1.55 -13.85
C ALA A 201 6.74 1.05 -14.36
N MET A 202 6.73 0.13 -15.32
CA MET A 202 5.50 -0.32 -15.97
C MET A 202 4.84 -1.50 -15.24
N MET A 203 3.58 -1.32 -14.84
CA MET A 203 2.79 -2.28 -14.08
C MET A 203 1.83 -3.04 -14.99
N ALA A 204 2.35 -4.07 -15.64
CA ALA A 204 1.55 -5.01 -16.44
C ALA A 204 1.99 -6.47 -16.22
N PRO A 205 1.06 -7.45 -16.26
CA PRO A 205 -0.37 -7.22 -16.08
C PRO A 205 -0.63 -6.65 -14.67
N TRP A 206 -1.70 -5.88 -14.48
CA TRP A 206 -1.93 -5.13 -13.23
C TRP A 206 -2.01 -6.03 -11.98
N ASN A 207 -2.51 -7.26 -12.14
CA ASN A 207 -2.65 -8.27 -11.09
C ASN A 207 -1.42 -9.19 -10.93
N ASN A 208 -0.33 -8.97 -11.68
CA ASN A 208 0.86 -9.79 -11.58
C ASN A 208 2.12 -9.16 -12.23
N PRO A 209 2.45 -7.88 -11.92
CA PRO A 209 3.29 -7.05 -12.76
C PRO A 209 4.71 -7.59 -12.88
N GLY A 210 5.14 -7.77 -14.13
CA GLY A 210 6.47 -8.31 -14.47
C GLY A 210 7.62 -7.55 -13.81
N TYR A 211 7.49 -6.22 -13.70
CA TYR A 211 8.45 -5.34 -13.04
C TYR A 211 8.74 -5.77 -11.59
N LEU A 212 7.71 -5.95 -10.75
CA LEU A 212 7.87 -6.31 -9.33
C LEU A 212 8.38 -7.74 -9.12
N LYS A 213 8.30 -8.60 -10.15
CA LYS A 213 8.89 -9.95 -10.12
C LYS A 213 10.40 -9.97 -10.28
N ARG A 214 11.06 -8.85 -10.61
CA ARG A 214 12.53 -8.82 -10.73
C ARG A 214 13.16 -8.14 -9.54
N VAL A 215 14.01 -8.89 -8.82
CA VAL A 215 14.75 -8.39 -7.65
C VAL A 215 15.54 -7.11 -7.97
N TRP A 216 16.03 -7.03 -9.21
CA TRP A 216 16.72 -5.88 -9.78
C TRP A 216 15.82 -4.63 -9.84
N CYS A 217 14.62 -4.76 -10.40
CA CYS A 217 13.70 -3.64 -10.62
C CYS A 217 13.07 -3.13 -9.31
N VAL A 218 12.88 -4.02 -8.33
CA VAL A 218 12.49 -3.64 -6.96
C VAL A 218 13.61 -2.84 -6.27
N PHE A 219 14.88 -3.27 -6.41
CA PHE A 219 16.03 -2.52 -5.88
C PHE A 219 16.24 -1.16 -6.58
N GLU A 220 16.06 -1.11 -7.90
CA GLU A 220 16.10 0.14 -8.67
C GLU A 220 15.04 1.14 -8.23
N MET A 221 13.79 0.68 -8.07
CA MET A 221 12.68 1.49 -7.57
C MET A 221 12.97 2.05 -6.18
N PHE A 222 13.56 1.23 -5.29
CA PHE A 222 14.01 1.65 -3.98
C PHE A 222 15.10 2.73 -4.04
N GLU A 223 16.23 2.48 -4.72
CA GLU A 223 17.34 3.43 -4.81
C GLU A 223 16.90 4.77 -5.41
N ALA A 224 16.08 4.73 -6.45
CA ALA A 224 15.52 5.91 -7.09
C ALA A 224 14.65 6.72 -6.10
N TYR A 225 13.66 6.08 -5.48
CA TYR A 225 12.72 6.70 -4.56
C TYR A 225 13.40 7.26 -3.29
N SER A 226 14.20 6.42 -2.61
CA SER A 226 14.87 6.79 -1.36
C SER A 226 15.97 7.84 -1.53
N SER A 227 16.52 8.01 -2.75
CA SER A 227 17.49 9.09 -3.02
C SER A 227 16.89 10.50 -2.97
N GLN A 228 15.58 10.64 -3.19
CA GLN A 228 14.86 11.90 -3.48
C GLN A 228 15.45 12.72 -4.64
N LYS A 229 16.37 12.14 -5.43
CA LYS A 229 17.05 12.76 -6.58
C LYS A 229 16.60 12.16 -7.92
N CYS A 230 15.87 11.05 -7.88
CA CYS A 230 15.21 10.46 -9.04
C CYS A 230 13.70 10.44 -8.81
N GLU A 231 12.95 10.94 -9.78
CA GLU A 231 11.51 10.77 -9.86
C GLU A 231 11.21 9.32 -10.27
N VAL A 232 10.26 8.66 -9.58
CA VAL A 232 9.76 7.34 -9.96
C VAL A 232 8.30 7.46 -10.35
N GLN A 233 8.03 7.36 -11.64
CA GLN A 233 6.70 7.31 -12.18
C GLN A 233 6.29 5.85 -12.37
N ILE A 234 5.23 5.43 -11.69
CA ILE A 234 4.61 4.13 -11.96
C ILE A 234 3.51 4.34 -12.99
N ALA A 235 3.55 3.57 -14.08
CA ALA A 235 2.63 3.68 -15.20
C ALA A 235 2.01 2.31 -15.53
N MET A 236 0.82 2.31 -16.11
CA MET A 236 0.09 1.11 -16.52
C MET A 236 -0.38 1.30 -17.97
N PRO A 237 -0.27 0.28 -18.84
CA PRO A 237 -0.84 0.35 -20.18
C PRO A 237 -2.33 0.69 -20.13
N PRO A 238 -2.88 1.53 -21.03
CA PRO A 238 -4.29 1.93 -21.00
C PRO A 238 -5.26 0.74 -20.97
N LYS A 239 -4.97 -0.32 -21.73
CA LYS A 239 -5.71 -1.59 -21.75
C LYS A 239 -5.68 -2.34 -20.41
N GLU A 240 -4.56 -2.30 -19.70
CA GLU A 240 -4.45 -2.87 -18.34
C GLU A 240 -5.21 -2.01 -17.32
N LYS A 241 -5.24 -0.68 -17.49
CA LYS A 241 -6.08 0.22 -16.66
C LYS A 241 -7.56 -0.08 -16.85
N GLU A 242 -8.00 -0.23 -18.10
CA GLU A 242 -9.38 -0.63 -18.41
C GLU A 242 -9.71 -2.01 -17.82
N SER A 243 -8.81 -2.98 -17.96
CA SER A 243 -8.96 -4.32 -17.36
C SER A 243 -9.07 -4.27 -15.83
N LEU A 244 -8.27 -3.43 -15.15
CA LEU A 244 -8.37 -3.20 -13.72
C LEU A 244 -9.74 -2.61 -13.36
N LEU A 245 -10.16 -1.52 -14.01
CA LEU A 245 -11.44 -0.89 -13.71
C LEU A 245 -12.62 -1.83 -13.94
N GLU A 246 -12.60 -2.63 -15.00
CA GLU A 246 -13.60 -3.67 -15.24
C GLU A 246 -13.57 -4.75 -14.16
N ALA A 247 -12.38 -5.20 -13.73
CA ALA A 247 -12.23 -6.19 -12.66
C ALA A 247 -12.72 -5.69 -11.29
N ILE A 248 -12.63 -4.38 -10.99
CA ILE A 248 -13.18 -3.80 -9.76
C ILE A 248 -14.71 -3.66 -9.84
N ARG A 249 -15.27 -3.33 -11.02
CA ARG A 249 -16.73 -3.20 -11.23
C ARG A 249 -17.48 -4.54 -11.18
N ARG A 250 -16.80 -5.66 -11.42
CA ARG A 250 -17.43 -6.99 -11.37
C ARG A 250 -17.99 -7.27 -9.96
N PRO A 251 -19.15 -7.94 -9.85
CA PRO A 251 -19.63 -8.48 -8.57
C PRO A 251 -18.54 -9.30 -7.90
N THR A 252 -18.44 -9.20 -6.58
CA THR A 252 -17.44 -9.95 -5.83
C THR A 252 -17.62 -11.46 -5.99
N ASP A 253 -16.52 -12.19 -5.91
CA ASP A 253 -16.53 -13.65 -5.84
C ASP A 253 -17.25 -14.18 -4.58
N SER A 254 -17.33 -15.50 -4.43
CA SER A 254 -17.93 -16.15 -3.26
C SER A 254 -17.24 -15.85 -1.93
N ASN A 255 -16.07 -15.19 -1.95
CA ASN A 255 -15.29 -14.78 -0.79
C ASN A 255 -15.37 -13.26 -0.54
N GLY A 256 -16.21 -12.53 -1.30
CA GLY A 256 -16.34 -11.08 -1.19
C GLY A 256 -15.22 -10.28 -1.86
N ARG A 257 -14.46 -10.87 -2.79
CA ARG A 257 -13.30 -10.24 -3.44
C ARG A 257 -13.58 -9.76 -4.88
N ASN A 258 -12.97 -8.65 -5.28
CA ASN A 258 -12.97 -8.18 -6.67
C ASN A 258 -11.55 -7.83 -7.16
N GLY A 259 -11.42 -7.20 -8.34
CA GLY A 259 -10.12 -6.81 -8.89
C GLY A 259 -9.30 -5.84 -8.03
N LEU A 260 -9.93 -5.13 -7.09
CA LEU A 260 -9.22 -4.29 -6.14
C LEU A 260 -8.46 -5.13 -5.10
N ASP A 261 -9.08 -6.21 -4.62
CA ASP A 261 -8.43 -7.20 -3.74
C ASP A 261 -7.28 -7.93 -4.46
N ASP A 262 -7.46 -8.28 -5.73
CA ASP A 262 -6.39 -8.89 -6.54
C ASP A 262 -5.19 -7.96 -6.66
N LEU A 263 -5.42 -6.66 -6.92
CA LEU A 263 -4.37 -5.65 -6.98
C LEU A 263 -3.64 -5.52 -5.63
N PHE A 264 -4.37 -5.49 -4.51
CA PHE A 264 -3.73 -5.42 -3.19
C PHE A 264 -3.02 -6.69 -2.77
N GLN A 265 -3.56 -7.87 -3.09
CA GLN A 265 -2.89 -9.14 -2.86
C GLN A 265 -1.59 -9.22 -3.66
N THR A 266 -1.58 -8.71 -4.89
CA THR A 266 -0.39 -8.60 -5.75
C THR A 266 0.69 -7.75 -5.10
N LEU A 267 0.34 -6.57 -4.58
CA LEU A 267 1.28 -5.68 -3.90
C LEU A 267 1.74 -6.22 -2.54
N ALA A 268 0.84 -6.80 -1.74
CA ALA A 268 1.19 -7.40 -0.44
C ALA A 268 2.17 -8.59 -0.57
N ASN A 269 2.15 -9.29 -1.71
CA ASN A 269 3.12 -10.34 -2.02
C ASN A 269 4.43 -9.83 -2.61
N THR A 270 4.53 -8.53 -2.91
CA THR A 270 5.76 -7.89 -3.39
C THR A 270 6.76 -7.77 -2.25
N LYS A 271 7.69 -8.73 -2.25
CA LYS A 271 8.86 -8.80 -1.38
C LYS A 271 10.09 -9.05 -2.24
N VAL A 272 11.17 -8.32 -2.00
CA VAL A 272 12.44 -8.47 -2.73
C VAL A 272 13.01 -9.90 -2.59
N GLU A 273 12.76 -10.55 -1.46
CA GLU A 273 13.09 -11.95 -1.19
C GLU A 273 12.32 -12.93 -2.09
N ASN A 274 11.08 -12.59 -2.47
CA ASN A 274 10.26 -13.39 -3.40
C ASN A 274 10.68 -13.16 -4.85
N ALA A 275 11.16 -11.97 -5.19
CA ALA A 275 11.49 -11.57 -6.56
C ALA A 275 12.62 -12.41 -7.19
N GLU A 276 12.59 -12.57 -8.49
CA GLU A 276 13.47 -13.44 -9.28
C GLU A 276 14.60 -12.66 -9.96
N ALA A 277 15.68 -13.37 -10.32
CA ALA A 277 16.74 -12.88 -11.20
C ALA A 277 16.91 -13.83 -12.40
N TYR A 278 17.82 -13.52 -13.33
CA TYR A 278 18.11 -14.42 -14.45
C TYR A 278 18.72 -15.75 -13.96
N SER A 279 19.69 -15.69 -13.03
CA SER A 279 20.23 -16.87 -12.36
C SER A 279 20.11 -16.81 -10.83
N GLN A 280 20.24 -17.97 -10.18
CA GLN A 280 20.28 -18.05 -8.72
C GLN A 280 21.56 -17.43 -8.11
N ALA A 281 22.63 -17.29 -8.90
CA ALA A 281 23.82 -16.56 -8.48
C ALA A 281 23.54 -15.05 -8.42
N ASP A 282 22.89 -14.51 -9.47
CA ASP A 282 22.51 -13.09 -9.51
C ASP A 282 21.55 -12.75 -8.36
N LYS A 283 20.54 -13.59 -8.10
CA LYS A 283 19.61 -13.39 -6.97
C LYS A 283 20.37 -13.34 -5.64
N LYS A 284 21.30 -14.27 -5.40
CA LYS A 284 22.11 -14.28 -4.16
C LYS A 284 22.97 -13.02 -4.02
N ASN A 285 23.63 -12.59 -5.10
CA ASN A 285 24.48 -11.40 -5.06
C ASN A 285 23.67 -10.12 -4.84
N ILE A 286 22.49 -9.99 -5.48
CA ILE A 286 21.61 -8.83 -5.29
C ILE A 286 21.03 -8.81 -3.87
N ILE A 287 20.57 -9.95 -3.35
CA ILE A 287 20.10 -10.04 -1.95
C ILE A 287 21.24 -9.75 -0.96
N ARG A 288 22.47 -10.23 -1.21
CA ARG A 288 23.65 -9.86 -0.41
C ARG A 288 23.85 -8.35 -0.38
N LEU A 289 23.79 -7.68 -1.54
CA LEU A 289 23.91 -6.22 -1.64
C LEU A 289 22.76 -5.49 -0.92
N VAL A 290 21.54 -6.01 -0.98
CA VAL A 290 20.40 -5.49 -0.21
C VAL A 290 20.66 -5.62 1.29
N ASP A 291 21.14 -6.78 1.77
CA ASP A 291 21.41 -7.05 3.18
C ASP A 291 22.64 -6.29 3.72
N GLU A 292 23.66 -6.05 2.89
CA GLU A 292 24.82 -5.19 3.19
C GLU A 292 24.47 -3.69 3.21
N GLY A 293 23.37 -3.30 2.57
CA GLY A 293 22.90 -1.92 2.44
C GLY A 293 21.63 -1.62 3.27
N PRO A 294 20.46 -1.40 2.65
CA PRO A 294 19.24 -0.98 3.34
C PRO A 294 18.56 -2.09 4.16
N GLY A 295 18.88 -3.36 3.90
CA GLY A 295 18.15 -4.54 4.36
C GLY A 295 16.86 -4.79 3.56
N CYS A 296 16.52 -6.07 3.35
CA CYS A 296 15.31 -6.47 2.62
C CYS A 296 14.03 -5.85 3.21
N TYR A 297 14.01 -5.69 4.54
CA TYR A 297 12.89 -5.10 5.27
C TYR A 297 12.60 -3.65 4.84
N THR A 298 13.57 -2.76 4.98
CA THR A 298 13.46 -1.32 4.66
C THR A 298 13.08 -1.12 3.19
N LEU A 299 13.74 -1.88 2.31
CA LEU A 299 13.50 -1.85 0.88
C LEU A 299 12.04 -2.18 0.55
N ASN A 300 11.50 -3.25 1.16
CA ASN A 300 10.10 -3.63 0.97
C ASN A 300 9.13 -2.56 1.47
N VAL A 301 9.42 -1.88 2.59
CA VAL A 301 8.54 -0.84 3.14
C VAL A 301 8.47 0.38 2.21
N GLU A 302 9.62 0.90 1.76
CA GLU A 302 9.68 2.08 0.89
C GLU A 302 9.03 1.81 -0.48
N VAL A 303 9.30 0.65 -1.10
CA VAL A 303 8.64 0.24 -2.35
C VAL A 303 7.13 0.11 -2.16
N ASN A 304 6.67 -0.57 -1.09
CA ASN A 304 5.24 -0.72 -0.84
C ASN A 304 4.56 0.63 -0.52
N HIS A 305 5.26 1.60 0.07
CA HIS A 305 4.73 2.95 0.26
C HIS A 305 4.49 3.65 -1.08
N LEU A 306 5.46 3.62 -1.98
CA LEU A 306 5.33 4.17 -3.34
C LEU A 306 4.19 3.48 -4.12
N MET A 307 4.11 2.14 -4.08
CA MET A 307 3.05 1.38 -4.74
C MET A 307 1.65 1.74 -4.19
N ARG A 308 1.48 1.90 -2.87
CA ARG A 308 0.20 2.32 -2.26
C ARG A 308 -0.23 3.70 -2.75
N LYS A 309 0.69 4.67 -2.80
CA LYS A 309 0.43 6.02 -3.32
C LYS A 309 -0.06 5.97 -4.78
N TRP A 310 0.58 5.14 -5.61
CA TRP A 310 0.20 4.98 -7.01
C TRP A 310 -1.17 4.28 -7.19
N VAL A 311 -1.46 3.21 -6.45
CA VAL A 311 -2.79 2.57 -6.52
C VAL A 311 -3.87 3.53 -6.09
N ARG A 312 -3.66 4.28 -5.00
CA ARG A 312 -4.60 5.33 -4.58
C ARG A 312 -4.91 6.30 -5.72
N SER A 313 -3.89 6.84 -6.41
CA SER A 313 -4.13 7.73 -7.55
C SER A 313 -4.95 7.03 -8.64
N THR A 314 -4.46 5.87 -9.10
CA THR A 314 -5.06 5.09 -10.21
C THR A 314 -6.54 4.76 -9.96
N VAL A 315 -6.88 4.40 -8.72
CA VAL A 315 -8.23 4.03 -8.31
C VAL A 315 -9.12 5.29 -8.18
N MET A 316 -8.62 6.38 -7.60
CA MET A 316 -9.36 7.66 -7.50
C MET A 316 -9.63 8.26 -8.90
N ASP A 317 -8.64 8.23 -9.79
CA ASP A 317 -8.79 8.66 -11.19
C ASP A 317 -9.85 7.82 -11.90
N GLY A 318 -9.90 6.51 -11.61
CA GLY A 318 -10.93 5.59 -12.09
C GLY A 318 -12.34 5.91 -11.57
N VAL A 319 -12.48 6.33 -10.30
CA VAL A 319 -13.77 6.77 -9.74
C VAL A 319 -14.26 8.03 -10.46
N GLU A 320 -13.40 9.02 -10.68
CA GLU A 320 -13.78 10.22 -11.44
C GLU A 320 -14.16 9.91 -12.88
N GLU A 321 -13.50 8.95 -13.52
CA GLU A 321 -13.81 8.50 -14.88
C GLU A 321 -15.22 7.90 -14.98
N VAL A 322 -15.61 6.99 -14.06
CA VAL A 322 -16.94 6.37 -14.10
C VAL A 322 -18.06 7.32 -13.67
N VAL A 323 -17.82 8.22 -12.73
CA VAL A 323 -18.85 9.17 -12.30
C VAL A 323 -19.11 10.20 -13.40
N LYS A 324 -18.08 10.69 -14.08
CA LYS A 324 -18.26 11.52 -15.29
C LYS A 324 -19.02 10.77 -16.38
N ARG A 325 -18.83 9.46 -16.53
CA ARG A 325 -19.61 8.66 -17.47
C ARG A 325 -21.11 8.67 -17.11
N LEU A 326 -21.44 8.42 -15.83
CA LEU A 326 -22.81 8.48 -15.30
C LEU A 326 -23.45 9.88 -15.43
N GLU A 327 -22.68 10.96 -15.22
CA GLU A 327 -23.16 12.35 -15.39
C GLU A 327 -23.44 12.73 -16.85
N ASN A 328 -22.78 12.06 -17.81
CA ASN A 328 -22.90 12.32 -19.24
C ASN A 328 -23.94 11.44 -19.94
N GLU A 329 -24.20 10.22 -19.45
CA GLU A 329 -25.25 9.34 -19.97
C GLU A 329 -26.63 9.87 -19.55
N LYS A 330 -27.29 10.54 -20.50
CA LYS A 330 -28.64 11.09 -20.36
C LYS A 330 -29.57 10.30 -21.28
N ASP A 331 -30.83 10.16 -20.84
CA ASP A 331 -31.88 9.42 -21.55
C ASP A 331 -31.69 7.88 -21.60
N LEU A 332 -31.07 7.31 -20.56
CA LEU A 332 -31.11 5.86 -20.30
C LEU A 332 -32.53 5.38 -19.96
N ALA A 333 -32.83 4.11 -20.24
CA ALA A 333 -34.04 3.48 -19.69
C ALA A 333 -33.90 3.32 -18.17
N GLU A 334 -35.02 3.36 -17.43
CA GLU A 334 -35.01 3.34 -15.96
C GLU A 334 -34.22 2.16 -15.37
N ALA A 335 -34.34 0.96 -15.96
CA ALA A 335 -33.60 -0.22 -15.52
C ALA A 335 -32.07 -0.09 -15.76
N ASP A 336 -31.67 0.54 -16.86
CA ASP A 336 -30.26 0.74 -17.21
C ASP A 336 -29.63 1.86 -16.36
N ASP A 337 -30.38 2.94 -16.09
CA ASP A 337 -29.97 4.02 -15.17
C ASP A 337 -29.80 3.51 -13.73
N ILE A 338 -30.76 2.70 -13.24
CA ILE A 338 -30.63 1.99 -11.96
C ILE A 338 -29.34 1.17 -11.97
N GLN A 339 -29.18 0.23 -12.92
CA GLN A 339 -28.00 -0.65 -12.96
C GLN A 339 -26.69 0.15 -12.96
N MET A 340 -26.58 1.18 -13.80
CA MET A 340 -25.37 2.02 -13.91
C MET A 340 -25.07 2.76 -12.60
N ARG A 341 -26.09 3.35 -11.93
CA ARG A 341 -25.94 3.96 -10.60
C ARG A 341 -25.45 2.94 -9.58
N GLY A 342 -26.02 1.74 -9.58
CA GLY A 342 -25.58 0.63 -8.73
C GLY A 342 -24.10 0.31 -8.92
N GLU A 343 -23.66 0.06 -10.15
CA GLU A 343 -22.26 -0.26 -10.47
C GLU A 343 -21.28 0.84 -10.01
N VAL A 344 -21.62 2.11 -10.24
CA VAL A 344 -20.76 3.25 -9.86
C VAL A 344 -20.73 3.47 -8.33
N ALA A 345 -21.89 3.36 -7.66
CA ALA A 345 -21.98 3.50 -6.20
C ALA A 345 -21.27 2.35 -5.47
N VAL A 346 -21.41 1.11 -5.97
CA VAL A 346 -20.67 -0.07 -5.48
C VAL A 346 -19.16 0.16 -5.61
N PHE A 347 -18.67 0.66 -6.75
CA PHE A 347 -17.25 0.98 -6.90
C PHE A 347 -16.79 2.05 -5.91
N CYS A 348 -17.53 3.16 -5.76
CA CYS A 348 -17.23 4.18 -4.75
C CYS A 348 -17.17 3.57 -3.33
N ALA A 349 -18.09 2.69 -2.96
CA ALA A 349 -18.11 2.03 -1.66
C ALA A 349 -16.93 1.08 -1.43
N TYR A 350 -16.45 0.36 -2.45
CA TYR A 350 -15.24 -0.46 -2.35
C TYR A 350 -13.98 0.40 -2.17
N VAL A 351 -13.86 1.50 -2.92
CA VAL A 351 -12.73 2.43 -2.78
C VAL A 351 -12.72 3.09 -1.40
N GLY A 352 -13.90 3.45 -0.86
CA GLY A 352 -14.05 3.90 0.52
C GLY A 352 -13.52 2.87 1.52
N SER A 353 -14.03 1.63 1.46
CA SER A 353 -13.59 0.54 2.35
C SER A 353 -12.08 0.28 2.29
N TYR A 354 -11.45 0.40 1.12
CA TYR A 354 -10.00 0.32 0.99
C TYR A 354 -9.27 1.50 1.68
N LEU A 355 -9.70 2.72 1.42
CA LEU A 355 -9.11 3.93 2.02
C LEU A 355 -9.24 3.86 3.55
N SER A 356 -10.38 3.41 4.07
CA SER A 356 -10.60 3.07 5.48
C SER A 356 -9.55 2.10 6.01
N GLY A 357 -9.36 0.97 5.30
CA GLY A 357 -8.37 -0.04 5.65
C GLY A 357 -6.92 0.46 5.65
N SER A 358 -6.62 1.48 4.84
CA SER A 358 -5.32 2.15 4.75
C SER A 358 -5.14 3.32 5.72
N GLY A 359 -6.17 3.68 6.50
CA GLY A 359 -6.13 4.81 7.43
C GLY A 359 -6.45 6.17 6.79
N GLU A 360 -6.93 6.19 5.56
CA GLU A 360 -7.18 7.39 4.73
C GLU A 360 -8.64 7.87 4.83
N HIS A 361 -9.11 7.91 6.06
CA HIS A 361 -10.52 8.00 6.40
C HIS A 361 -11.25 9.27 5.93
N SER A 362 -10.55 10.40 5.78
CA SER A 362 -11.16 11.61 5.22
C SER A 362 -11.48 11.48 3.73
N GLU A 363 -10.73 10.65 2.99
CA GLU A 363 -11.07 10.31 1.61
C GLU A 363 -12.07 9.15 1.56
N SER A 364 -11.96 8.17 2.46
CA SER A 364 -12.98 7.12 2.65
C SER A 364 -14.38 7.70 2.84
N LEU A 365 -14.50 8.69 3.74
CA LEU A 365 -15.77 9.38 4.02
C LEU A 365 -16.37 9.99 2.74
N LYS A 366 -15.58 10.67 1.91
CA LYS A 366 -16.05 11.25 0.63
C LYS A 366 -16.53 10.17 -0.33
N MET A 367 -15.83 9.04 -0.41
CA MET A 367 -16.21 7.94 -1.30
C MET A 367 -17.52 7.28 -0.86
N HIS A 368 -17.72 7.09 0.46
CA HIS A 368 -18.99 6.60 0.99
C HIS A 368 -20.12 7.64 0.89
N GLN A 369 -19.83 8.94 1.02
CA GLN A 369 -20.81 10.01 0.76
C GLN A 369 -21.26 9.99 -0.70
N ARG A 370 -20.33 9.94 -1.65
CA ARG A 370 -20.62 9.86 -3.09
C ARG A 370 -21.40 8.59 -3.46
N ALA A 371 -21.05 7.45 -2.86
CA ALA A 371 -21.83 6.21 -3.01
C ALA A 371 -23.28 6.39 -2.54
N PHE A 372 -23.49 7.00 -1.36
CA PHE A 372 -24.81 7.29 -0.82
C PHE A 372 -25.61 8.23 -1.74
N GLU A 373 -25.01 9.33 -2.18
CA GLU A 373 -25.63 10.30 -3.09
C GLU A 373 -26.08 9.65 -4.40
N ILE A 374 -25.27 8.74 -4.97
CA ILE A 374 -25.64 8.01 -6.19
C ILE A 374 -26.80 7.04 -5.92
N TYR A 375 -26.75 6.25 -4.83
CA TYR A 375 -27.87 5.38 -4.45
C TYR A 375 -29.16 6.17 -4.15
N ASP A 376 -29.06 7.36 -3.55
CA ASP A 376 -30.22 8.18 -3.21
C ASP A 376 -30.82 8.90 -4.42
N SER A 377 -30.00 9.19 -5.44
CA SER A 377 -30.45 9.73 -6.73
C SER A 377 -31.15 8.72 -7.64
N ALA A 378 -31.12 7.42 -7.32
CA ALA A 378 -31.72 6.38 -8.14
C ALA A 378 -33.27 6.41 -8.08
N PRO A 379 -33.97 6.10 -9.18
CA PRO A 379 -35.43 6.10 -9.20
C PRO A 379 -36.01 4.93 -8.36
N GLY A 380 -37.08 5.21 -7.63
CA GLY A 380 -37.80 4.27 -6.76
C GLY A 380 -37.44 4.39 -5.28
N GLU A 381 -38.45 4.41 -4.41
CA GLU A 381 -38.30 4.69 -2.96
C GLU A 381 -37.50 3.60 -2.22
N ASP A 382 -37.78 2.33 -2.53
CA ASP A 382 -37.08 1.17 -1.97
C ASP A 382 -35.83 0.74 -2.79
N THR A 383 -35.48 1.48 -3.86
CA THR A 383 -34.31 1.16 -4.68
C THR A 383 -33.03 1.36 -3.86
N TYR A 384 -32.15 0.36 -3.88
CA TYR A 384 -30.91 0.31 -3.10
C TYR A 384 -31.06 0.43 -1.58
N LYS A 385 -32.23 0.05 -1.02
CA LYS A 385 -32.50 0.21 0.42
C LYS A 385 -31.47 -0.49 1.32
N GLU A 386 -31.01 -1.68 0.95
CA GLU A 386 -29.99 -2.41 1.71
C GLU A 386 -28.61 -1.74 1.57
N GLU A 387 -28.23 -1.33 0.37
CA GLU A 387 -26.96 -0.68 0.07
C GLU A 387 -26.87 0.71 0.72
N LYS A 388 -27.98 1.47 0.79
CA LYS A 388 -28.09 2.71 1.57
C LYS A 388 -27.81 2.44 3.06
N ALA A 389 -28.36 1.37 3.63
CA ALA A 389 -28.09 0.98 5.03
C ALA A 389 -26.63 0.58 5.27
N ARG A 390 -26.06 -0.27 4.39
CA ARG A 390 -24.62 -0.62 4.42
C ARG A 390 -23.73 0.62 4.31
N THR A 391 -24.11 1.58 3.47
CA THR A 391 -23.37 2.83 3.29
C THR A 391 -23.46 3.73 4.53
N HIS A 392 -24.63 3.84 5.17
CA HIS A 392 -24.75 4.49 6.48
C HIS A 392 -23.88 3.83 7.55
N ASN A 393 -23.76 2.49 7.58
CA ASN A 393 -22.82 1.85 8.50
C ASN A 393 -21.38 2.30 8.27
N ASN A 394 -20.93 2.30 7.01
CA ASN A 394 -19.57 2.68 6.67
C ASN A 394 -19.29 4.16 6.97
N LEU A 395 -20.24 5.06 6.65
CA LEU A 395 -20.19 6.47 7.04
C LEU A 395 -20.05 6.63 8.56
N GLY A 396 -20.81 5.86 9.34
CA GLY A 396 -20.72 5.85 10.80
C GLY A 396 -19.32 5.47 11.30
N THR A 397 -18.74 4.41 10.74
CA THR A 397 -17.37 3.96 11.05
C THR A 397 -16.32 5.02 10.68
N GLU A 398 -16.49 5.75 9.58
CA GLU A 398 -15.59 6.84 9.21
C GLU A 398 -15.66 8.03 10.17
N TYR A 399 -16.88 8.47 10.51
CA TYR A 399 -17.13 9.53 11.48
C TYR A 399 -16.59 9.16 12.87
N GLU A 400 -16.86 7.95 13.38
CA GLU A 400 -16.35 7.49 14.69
C GLU A 400 -14.83 7.58 14.69
N SER A 401 -14.22 7.05 13.63
CA SER A 401 -12.78 7.02 13.53
C SER A 401 -12.22 8.46 13.41
N LEU A 402 -12.94 9.42 12.80
CA LEU A 402 -12.56 10.84 12.72
C LEU A 402 -12.75 11.59 14.05
N GLY A 403 -13.36 10.95 15.05
CA GLY A 403 -13.69 11.57 16.35
C GLY A 403 -15.03 12.32 16.35
N ASP A 404 -15.80 12.26 15.26
CA ASP A 404 -17.12 12.85 15.15
C ASP A 404 -18.19 11.83 15.60
N TYR A 405 -18.23 11.60 16.90
CA TYR A 405 -19.06 10.55 17.49
C TYR A 405 -20.57 10.83 17.37
N GLU A 406 -20.99 12.09 17.27
CA GLU A 406 -22.41 12.45 17.09
C GLU A 406 -22.91 12.08 15.68
N ASN A 407 -22.16 12.45 14.63
CA ASN A 407 -22.51 12.01 13.28
C ASN A 407 -22.35 10.49 13.13
N ALA A 408 -21.37 9.86 13.80
CA ALA A 408 -21.26 8.40 13.82
C ALA A 408 -22.52 7.73 14.39
N LEU A 409 -23.04 8.27 15.50
CA LEU A 409 -24.25 7.77 16.16
C LEU A 409 -25.51 7.94 15.29
N ASP A 410 -25.65 9.08 14.61
CA ASP A 410 -26.74 9.33 13.65
C ASP A 410 -26.71 8.31 12.50
N GLN A 411 -25.54 8.13 11.87
CA GLN A 411 -25.40 7.22 10.73
C GLN A 411 -25.63 5.75 11.11
N HIS A 412 -25.08 5.26 12.22
CA HIS A 412 -25.36 3.90 12.68
C HIS A 412 -26.83 3.70 13.11
N ASN A 413 -27.52 4.73 13.60
CA ASN A 413 -28.96 4.64 13.86
C ASN A 413 -29.79 4.56 12.56
N LYS A 414 -29.44 5.33 11.52
CA LYS A 414 -30.08 5.23 10.20
C LYS A 414 -29.91 3.82 9.60
N CYS A 415 -28.68 3.31 9.66
CA CYS A 415 -28.36 1.92 9.31
C CYS A 415 -29.24 0.90 10.07
N ARG A 416 -29.30 1.00 11.41
CA ARG A 416 -30.10 0.11 12.25
C ARG A 416 -31.58 0.12 11.87
N VAL A 417 -32.18 1.31 11.71
CA VAL A 417 -33.61 1.44 11.37
C VAL A 417 -33.94 0.75 10.04
N ILE A 418 -33.09 0.93 9.02
CA ILE A 418 -33.33 0.32 7.71
C ILE A 418 -33.12 -1.21 7.76
N PHE A 419 -32.10 -1.71 8.47
CA PHE A 419 -31.93 -3.16 8.61
C PHE A 419 -33.01 -3.83 9.48
N GLU A 420 -33.54 -3.14 10.50
CA GLU A 420 -34.73 -3.61 11.23
C GLU A 420 -35.97 -3.68 10.34
N GLU A 421 -36.11 -2.80 9.35
CA GLU A 421 -37.20 -2.83 8.37
C GLU A 421 -37.04 -3.97 7.34
N ILE A 422 -35.84 -4.17 6.80
CA ILE A 422 -35.57 -5.19 5.77
C ILE A 422 -35.56 -6.61 6.36
N PHE A 423 -34.85 -6.80 7.48
CA PHE A 423 -34.54 -8.12 8.04
C PHE A 423 -35.19 -8.41 9.40
N GLY A 424 -35.79 -7.41 10.03
CA GLY A 424 -36.27 -7.52 11.41
C GLY A 424 -35.17 -7.32 12.47
N THR A 425 -35.58 -7.47 13.73
CA THR A 425 -34.72 -7.24 14.89
C THR A 425 -33.72 -8.37 15.18
N GLU A 426 -33.87 -9.53 14.54
CA GLU A 426 -33.09 -10.75 14.83
C GLU A 426 -32.25 -11.19 13.61
N HIS A 427 -31.42 -10.26 13.12
CA HIS A 427 -30.56 -10.48 11.95
C HIS A 427 -29.12 -10.00 12.21
N GLU A 428 -28.15 -10.61 11.54
CA GLU A 428 -26.71 -10.31 11.70
C GLU A 428 -26.35 -8.85 11.39
N ASN A 429 -26.91 -8.28 10.32
CA ASN A 429 -26.71 -6.86 9.99
C ASN A 429 -27.30 -5.93 11.07
N THR A 430 -28.40 -6.34 11.70
CA THR A 430 -29.03 -5.63 12.82
C THR A 430 -28.18 -5.73 14.08
N SER A 431 -27.63 -6.91 14.41
CA SER A 431 -26.64 -7.10 15.49
C SER A 431 -25.42 -6.19 15.31
N THR A 432 -24.84 -6.19 14.10
CA THR A 432 -23.68 -5.34 13.75
C THR A 432 -23.99 -3.85 13.98
N SER A 433 -25.20 -3.41 13.63
CA SER A 433 -25.63 -2.03 13.87
C SER A 433 -25.73 -1.71 15.36
N TYR A 434 -26.30 -2.62 16.17
CA TYR A 434 -26.34 -2.48 17.63
C TYR A 434 -24.93 -2.43 18.22
N PHE A 435 -24.01 -3.30 17.79
CA PHE A 435 -22.62 -3.31 18.25
C PHE A 435 -21.93 -1.96 17.98
N ASN A 436 -22.06 -1.43 16.77
CA ASN A 436 -21.45 -0.15 16.39
C ASN A 436 -22.05 1.05 17.14
N ILE A 437 -23.37 1.07 17.38
CA ILE A 437 -24.00 2.08 18.26
C ILE A 437 -23.43 1.99 19.69
N GLY A 438 -23.22 0.78 20.21
CA GLY A 438 -22.57 0.56 21.51
C GLY A 438 -21.12 1.06 21.55
N ALA A 439 -20.37 0.89 20.45
CA ALA A 439 -19.01 1.41 20.30
C ALA A 439 -18.97 2.93 20.41
N VAL A 440 -19.84 3.62 19.66
CA VAL A 440 -19.94 5.09 19.68
C VAL A 440 -20.47 5.62 21.02
N LYS A 441 -21.51 5.01 21.60
CA LYS A 441 -22.03 5.42 22.92
C LYS A 441 -20.98 5.37 24.02
N ARG A 442 -20.13 4.33 24.03
CA ARG A 442 -19.00 4.23 24.98
C ARG A 442 -17.97 5.35 24.76
N LYS A 443 -17.77 5.84 23.53
CA LYS A 443 -16.89 6.98 23.23
C LYS A 443 -17.49 8.33 23.67
N LEU A 444 -18.82 8.41 23.72
CA LEU A 444 -19.60 9.54 24.25
C LEU A 444 -19.84 9.47 25.77
N ASP A 445 -19.23 8.52 26.48
CA ASP A 445 -19.41 8.26 27.92
C ASP A 445 -20.86 7.86 28.33
N ASP A 446 -21.72 7.52 27.37
CA ASP A 446 -23.01 6.86 27.63
C ASP A 446 -22.79 5.37 27.89
N LEU A 447 -22.22 5.06 29.06
CA LEU A 447 -21.81 3.70 29.43
C LEU A 447 -23.01 2.76 29.61
N ASP A 448 -24.15 3.25 30.12
CA ASP A 448 -25.35 2.42 30.30
C ASP A 448 -26.07 2.16 28.97
N GLY A 449 -26.18 3.16 28.10
CA GLY A 449 -26.65 2.96 26.73
C GLY A 449 -25.71 2.06 25.93
N ALA A 450 -24.40 2.13 26.14
CA ALA A 450 -23.45 1.21 25.51
C ALA A 450 -23.69 -0.24 25.94
N LEU A 451 -23.86 -0.51 27.24
CA LEU A 451 -24.23 -1.86 27.74
C LEU A 451 -25.53 -2.37 27.11
N GLU A 452 -26.57 -1.54 27.04
CA GLU A 452 -27.85 -1.92 26.42
C GLU A 452 -27.66 -2.39 24.97
N MET A 453 -26.89 -1.64 24.18
CA MET A 453 -26.67 -1.95 22.77
C MET A 453 -25.78 -3.20 22.57
N TYR A 454 -24.70 -3.37 23.36
CA TYR A 454 -23.89 -4.58 23.27
C TYR A 454 -24.66 -5.83 23.69
N PHE A 455 -25.46 -5.78 24.77
CA PHE A 455 -26.26 -6.94 25.17
C PHE A 455 -27.35 -7.28 24.15
N LYS A 456 -27.91 -6.30 23.43
CA LYS A 456 -28.79 -6.55 22.27
C LYS A 456 -28.06 -7.27 21.13
N SER A 457 -26.87 -6.81 20.76
CA SER A 457 -26.03 -7.48 19.74
C SER A 457 -25.66 -8.92 20.16
N ILE A 458 -25.14 -9.12 21.38
CA ILE A 458 -24.80 -10.43 21.92
C ILE A 458 -26.01 -11.38 21.88
N ALA A 459 -27.19 -10.93 22.30
CA ALA A 459 -28.39 -11.77 22.29
C ALA A 459 -28.83 -12.19 20.87
N ILE A 460 -28.59 -11.35 19.86
CA ILE A 460 -28.84 -11.69 18.45
C ILE A 460 -27.76 -12.68 17.96
N ASP A 461 -26.48 -12.43 18.23
CA ASP A 461 -25.38 -13.31 17.79
C ASP A 461 -25.45 -14.69 18.43
N GLU A 462 -25.73 -14.78 19.74
CA GLU A 462 -25.98 -16.05 20.45
C GLU A 462 -27.13 -16.85 19.82
N LYS A 463 -28.16 -16.16 19.29
CA LYS A 463 -29.33 -16.78 18.64
C LYS A 463 -29.08 -17.20 17.19
N VAL A 464 -28.40 -16.35 16.41
CA VAL A 464 -28.20 -16.51 14.96
C VAL A 464 -26.97 -17.36 14.64
N LYS A 465 -25.88 -17.16 15.39
CA LYS A 465 -24.55 -17.75 15.14
C LYS A 465 -24.15 -18.79 16.20
N GLY A 466 -24.81 -18.77 17.36
CA GLY A 466 -24.54 -19.64 18.50
C GLY A 466 -23.68 -19.00 19.58
N THR A 467 -23.70 -19.57 20.78
CA THR A 467 -22.98 -19.05 21.96
C THR A 467 -21.47 -18.99 21.77
N ASP A 468 -20.93 -19.91 20.97
CA ASP A 468 -19.49 -20.13 20.83
C ASP A 468 -18.92 -19.40 19.59
N HIS A 469 -19.67 -18.44 19.03
CA HIS A 469 -19.23 -17.64 17.89
C HIS A 469 -18.25 -16.54 18.30
N ILE A 470 -17.31 -16.19 17.40
CA ILE A 470 -16.26 -15.22 17.69
C ILE A 470 -16.80 -13.79 17.92
N ASP A 471 -17.91 -13.44 17.28
CA ASP A 471 -18.57 -12.14 17.46
C ASP A 471 -19.22 -12.02 18.84
N THR A 472 -19.78 -13.12 19.36
CA THR A 472 -20.27 -13.21 20.74
C THR A 472 -19.14 -12.91 21.74
N ALA A 473 -17.93 -13.46 21.50
CA ALA A 473 -16.75 -13.12 22.30
C ALA A 473 -16.33 -11.65 22.16
N LEU A 474 -16.42 -11.08 20.95
CA LEU A 474 -16.15 -9.65 20.72
C LEU A 474 -17.11 -8.77 21.52
N GLY A 475 -18.41 -9.09 21.51
CA GLY A 475 -19.43 -8.46 22.36
C GLY A 475 -19.05 -8.49 23.83
N TYR A 476 -18.74 -9.67 24.38
CA TYR A 476 -18.33 -9.80 25.78
C TYR A 476 -17.04 -9.01 26.11
N SER A 477 -16.03 -8.99 25.23
CA SER A 477 -14.84 -8.12 25.41
C SER A 477 -15.23 -6.64 25.49
N TYR A 478 -16.15 -6.16 24.66
CA TYR A 478 -16.55 -4.75 24.68
C TYR A 478 -17.41 -4.40 25.91
N VAL A 479 -18.29 -5.30 26.37
CA VAL A 479 -18.98 -5.18 27.66
C VAL A 479 -17.97 -5.13 28.81
N GLY A 480 -16.94 -5.98 28.80
CA GLY A 480 -15.84 -5.94 29.79
C GLY A 480 -15.11 -4.60 29.82
N ARG A 481 -14.84 -4.00 28.66
CA ARG A 481 -14.26 -2.64 28.54
C ARG A 481 -15.20 -1.55 29.06
N VAL A 482 -16.53 -1.70 28.95
CA VAL A 482 -17.49 -0.78 29.58
C VAL A 482 -17.50 -0.92 31.11
N TYR A 483 -17.52 -2.14 31.65
CA TYR A 483 -17.41 -2.34 33.10
C TYR A 483 -16.09 -1.78 33.66
N MET A 484 -14.98 -1.94 32.94
CA MET A 484 -13.70 -1.33 33.32
C MET A 484 -13.76 0.20 33.33
N ALA A 485 -14.48 0.84 32.40
CA ALA A 485 -14.72 2.29 32.40
C ALA A 485 -15.67 2.75 33.54
N LYS A 486 -16.57 1.87 34.00
CA LYS A 486 -17.41 2.08 35.21
C LYS A 486 -16.67 1.71 36.52
N GLU A 487 -15.38 1.42 36.48
CA GLU A 487 -14.55 0.90 37.59
C GLU A 487 -15.04 -0.42 38.23
N ASP A 488 -15.98 -1.13 37.59
CA ASP A 488 -16.42 -2.47 38.00
C ASP A 488 -15.46 -3.54 37.48
N TYR A 489 -14.29 -3.64 38.14
CA TYR A 489 -13.25 -4.57 37.73
C TYR A 489 -13.63 -6.05 37.90
N ASP A 490 -14.57 -6.40 38.80
CA ASP A 490 -15.06 -7.77 38.95
C ASP A 490 -16.10 -8.13 37.87
N GLY A 491 -16.92 -7.18 37.43
CA GLY A 491 -17.78 -7.30 36.24
C GLY A 491 -16.94 -7.45 34.98
N ALA A 492 -15.91 -6.62 34.82
CA ALA A 492 -14.99 -6.65 33.68
C ALA A 492 -14.27 -8.01 33.55
N VAL A 493 -13.67 -8.53 34.63
CA VAL A 493 -13.02 -9.86 34.64
C VAL A 493 -13.97 -10.94 34.13
N LYS A 494 -15.20 -11.02 34.65
CA LYS A 494 -16.17 -12.05 34.24
C LYS A 494 -16.52 -12.01 32.75
N MET A 495 -16.54 -10.81 32.14
CA MET A 495 -16.84 -10.66 30.72
C MET A 495 -15.62 -10.99 29.84
N PHE A 496 -14.41 -10.64 30.29
CA PHE A 496 -13.18 -11.03 29.60
C PHE A 496 -12.90 -12.54 29.71
N GLU A 497 -13.19 -13.17 30.85
CA GLU A 497 -13.15 -14.63 31.02
C GLU A 497 -14.08 -15.33 30.02
N LYS A 498 -15.36 -14.91 29.93
CA LYS A 498 -16.30 -15.42 28.91
C LYS A 498 -15.79 -15.25 27.48
N SER A 499 -15.27 -14.07 27.13
CA SER A 499 -14.69 -13.80 25.81
C SER A 499 -13.54 -14.76 25.51
N LEU A 500 -12.64 -14.96 26.47
CA LEU A 500 -11.48 -15.85 26.34
C LEU A 500 -11.90 -17.33 26.21
N GLU A 501 -12.86 -17.80 27.00
CA GLU A 501 -13.42 -19.16 26.91
C GLU A 501 -14.00 -19.44 25.51
N ILE A 502 -14.80 -18.52 24.98
CA ILE A 502 -15.36 -18.63 23.62
C ILE A 502 -14.25 -18.61 22.57
N ARG A 503 -13.26 -17.71 22.68
CA ARG A 503 -12.11 -17.63 21.75
C ARG A 503 -11.31 -18.93 21.73
N GLU A 504 -11.03 -19.51 22.90
CA GLU A 504 -10.33 -20.80 23.01
C GLU A 504 -11.16 -21.96 22.42
N ALA A 505 -12.47 -22.00 22.66
CA ALA A 505 -13.35 -23.04 22.13
C ALA A 505 -13.53 -22.95 20.60
N SER A 506 -13.71 -21.74 20.08
CA SER A 506 -14.05 -21.46 18.69
C SER A 506 -12.85 -21.58 17.73
N LYS A 507 -11.66 -21.13 18.16
CA LYS A 507 -10.45 -21.06 17.32
C LYS A 507 -9.26 -21.89 17.81
N GLY A 508 -9.34 -22.43 19.02
CA GLY A 508 -8.25 -23.14 19.67
C GLY A 508 -7.23 -22.20 20.33
N LYS A 509 -6.64 -22.65 21.44
CA LYS A 509 -5.73 -21.91 22.36
C LYS A 509 -4.51 -21.21 21.73
N ASN A 510 -4.23 -21.48 20.45
CA ASN A 510 -3.05 -20.98 19.73
C ASN A 510 -3.37 -19.93 18.65
N HIS A 511 -4.65 -19.55 18.49
CA HIS A 511 -5.09 -18.57 17.49
C HIS A 511 -4.82 -17.12 17.94
N PRO A 512 -4.54 -16.17 17.02
CA PRO A 512 -4.39 -14.75 17.35
C PRO A 512 -5.57 -14.15 18.15
N ASP A 513 -6.80 -14.63 17.91
CA ASP A 513 -7.96 -14.22 18.72
C ASP A 513 -7.81 -14.51 20.21
N VAL A 514 -7.14 -15.61 20.58
CA VAL A 514 -6.88 -15.95 21.99
C VAL A 514 -5.84 -14.99 22.57
N ALA A 515 -4.86 -14.55 21.77
CA ALA A 515 -3.92 -13.51 22.19
C ALA A 515 -4.60 -12.17 22.50
N ILE A 516 -5.65 -11.81 21.76
CA ILE A 516 -6.48 -10.62 22.04
C ILE A 516 -7.20 -10.77 23.39
N GLY A 517 -7.86 -11.91 23.64
CA GLY A 517 -8.54 -12.19 24.91
C GLY A 517 -7.60 -12.22 26.12
N LEU A 518 -6.41 -12.82 25.96
CA LEU A 518 -5.34 -12.77 26.95
C LEU A 518 -4.79 -11.35 27.15
N GLY A 519 -4.77 -10.53 26.10
CA GLY A 519 -4.45 -9.11 26.17
C GLY A 519 -5.44 -8.33 27.04
N ASP A 520 -6.74 -8.50 26.81
CA ASP A 520 -7.81 -7.93 27.62
C ASP A 520 -7.71 -8.41 29.10
N MET A 521 -7.47 -9.71 29.34
CA MET A 521 -7.26 -10.27 30.68
C MET A 521 -6.01 -9.71 31.38
N GLY A 522 -4.92 -9.50 30.64
CA GLY A 522 -3.72 -8.88 31.18
C GLY A 522 -3.96 -7.42 31.59
N LEU A 523 -4.70 -6.66 30.76
CA LEU A 523 -5.05 -5.27 31.05
C LEU A 523 -5.93 -5.12 32.29
N ILE A 524 -6.95 -5.98 32.48
CA ILE A 524 -7.82 -5.86 33.66
C ILE A 524 -7.07 -6.21 34.96
N TYR A 525 -6.17 -7.20 34.96
CA TYR A 525 -5.30 -7.45 36.11
C TYR A 525 -4.30 -6.32 36.34
N HIS A 526 -3.83 -5.67 35.26
CA HIS A 526 -2.99 -4.49 35.38
C HIS A 526 -3.74 -3.34 36.08
N MET A 527 -4.96 -3.02 35.65
CA MET A 527 -5.82 -2.01 36.30
C MET A 527 -6.10 -2.32 37.78
N ARG A 528 -6.19 -3.61 38.14
CA ARG A 528 -6.33 -4.08 39.53
C ARG A 528 -5.02 -4.06 40.34
N LYS A 529 -3.89 -3.65 39.73
CA LYS A 529 -2.53 -3.72 40.29
C LYS A 529 -2.06 -5.14 40.64
N GLU A 530 -2.67 -6.14 40.01
CA GLU A 530 -2.30 -7.56 40.12
C GLU A 530 -1.23 -7.89 39.05
N TYR A 531 -0.12 -7.14 39.08
CA TYR A 531 0.90 -7.10 38.01
C TYR A 531 1.46 -8.48 37.63
N ASP A 532 1.59 -9.42 38.57
CA ASP A 532 2.03 -10.80 38.28
C ASP A 532 1.07 -11.53 37.33
N LYS A 533 -0.25 -11.39 37.53
CA LYS A 533 -1.26 -11.98 36.64
C LYS A 533 -1.32 -11.24 35.30
N ALA A 534 -1.10 -9.92 35.30
CA ALA A 534 -1.00 -9.14 34.07
C ALA A 534 0.17 -9.63 33.21
N ILE A 535 1.35 -9.80 33.82
CA ILE A 535 2.56 -10.34 33.18
C ILE A 535 2.33 -11.77 32.67
N GLU A 536 1.67 -12.65 33.43
CA GLU A 536 1.36 -14.01 32.98
C GLU A 536 0.49 -14.03 31.71
N ASN A 537 -0.59 -13.24 31.69
CA ASN A 537 -1.50 -13.18 30.55
C ASN A 537 -0.86 -12.49 29.33
N HIS A 538 -0.15 -11.38 29.53
CA HIS A 538 0.56 -10.69 28.44
C HIS A 538 1.71 -11.54 27.86
N LYS A 539 2.38 -12.39 28.65
CA LYS A 539 3.35 -13.37 28.12
C LYS A 539 2.70 -14.40 27.21
N LYS A 540 1.59 -15.02 27.64
CA LYS A 540 0.86 -15.99 26.79
C LYS A 540 0.35 -15.36 25.50
N ALA A 541 -0.15 -14.12 25.57
CA ALA A 541 -0.54 -13.35 24.39
C ALA A 541 0.66 -13.12 23.45
N LEU A 542 1.80 -12.70 24.01
CA LEU A 542 3.03 -12.46 23.25
C LEU A 542 3.57 -13.73 22.58
N GLU A 543 3.61 -14.87 23.28
CA GLU A 543 4.06 -16.16 22.72
C GLU A 543 3.22 -16.59 21.52
N ILE A 544 1.91 -16.33 21.54
CA ILE A 544 1.02 -16.57 20.39
C ILE A 544 1.35 -15.59 19.25
N SER A 545 1.46 -14.29 19.53
CA SER A 545 1.74 -13.25 18.52
C SER A 545 3.11 -13.42 17.85
N GLU A 546 4.20 -13.65 18.62
CA GLU A 546 5.54 -13.93 18.07
C GLU A 546 5.51 -15.15 17.14
N ARG A 547 4.80 -16.23 17.52
CA ARG A 547 4.72 -17.46 16.73
C ARG A 547 3.89 -17.32 15.44
N VAL A 548 2.80 -16.56 15.46
CA VAL A 548 1.86 -16.48 14.32
C VAL A 548 2.15 -15.28 13.40
N LEU A 549 2.54 -14.15 13.97
CA LEU A 549 2.71 -12.88 13.25
C LEU A 549 4.19 -12.47 13.10
N GLY A 550 5.07 -13.03 13.94
CA GLY A 550 6.49 -12.67 13.98
C GLY A 550 6.78 -11.42 14.83
N ASN A 551 8.05 -11.24 15.16
CA ASN A 551 8.51 -10.24 16.14
C ASN A 551 8.30 -8.79 15.69
N TYR A 552 8.33 -8.53 14.38
CA TYR A 552 8.22 -7.16 13.83
C TYR A 552 6.78 -6.73 13.50
N HIS A 553 5.78 -7.58 13.73
CA HIS A 553 4.39 -7.23 13.45
C HIS A 553 3.84 -6.21 14.47
N PRO A 554 2.99 -5.23 14.07
CA PRO A 554 2.45 -4.22 14.99
C PRO A 554 1.70 -4.78 16.19
N ASP A 555 1.00 -5.91 16.01
CA ASP A 555 0.24 -6.52 17.11
C ASP A 555 1.19 -7.19 18.11
N THR A 556 2.28 -7.82 17.64
CA THR A 556 3.38 -8.29 18.49
C THR A 556 4.08 -7.12 19.19
N GLY A 557 4.29 -6.00 18.50
CA GLY A 557 4.75 -4.73 19.09
C GLY A 557 3.85 -4.24 20.22
N SER A 558 2.53 -4.37 20.06
CA SER A 558 1.53 -4.02 21.08
C SER A 558 1.56 -4.98 22.27
N CYS A 559 1.78 -6.28 22.04
CA CYS A 559 2.05 -7.25 23.10
C CYS A 559 3.33 -6.93 23.88
N TYR A 560 4.43 -6.57 23.21
CA TYR A 560 5.67 -6.15 23.86
C TYR A 560 5.44 -4.90 24.73
N GLN A 561 4.74 -3.88 24.21
CA GLN A 561 4.47 -2.65 24.95
C GLN A 561 3.62 -2.89 26.21
N ASN A 562 2.54 -3.67 26.09
CA ASN A 562 1.66 -3.98 27.24
C ASN A 562 2.40 -4.82 28.31
N LEU A 563 3.22 -5.80 27.89
CA LEU A 563 4.05 -6.57 28.81
C LEU A 563 5.14 -5.70 29.46
N GLY A 564 5.76 -4.79 28.69
CA GLY A 564 6.79 -3.86 29.17
C GLY A 564 6.26 -2.90 30.24
N GLY A 565 5.09 -2.30 30.01
CA GLY A 565 4.44 -1.45 31.01
C GLY A 565 4.02 -2.19 32.28
N ALA A 566 3.54 -3.45 32.17
CA ALA A 566 3.25 -4.28 33.34
C ALA A 566 4.51 -4.65 34.15
N TYR A 567 5.68 -4.75 33.50
CA TYR A 567 6.97 -4.90 34.17
C TYR A 567 7.47 -3.59 34.81
N TYR A 568 7.30 -2.45 34.13
CA TYR A 568 7.64 -1.12 34.65
C TYR A 568 6.89 -0.81 35.94
N GLU A 569 5.58 -1.02 35.96
CA GLU A 569 4.73 -0.78 37.14
C GLU A 569 5.00 -1.77 38.30
N LYS A 570 5.64 -2.92 38.00
CA LYS A 570 6.15 -3.84 39.02
C LYS A 570 7.54 -3.43 39.57
N GLY A 571 8.21 -2.44 38.96
CA GLY A 571 9.56 -2.01 39.29
C GLY A 571 10.68 -2.86 38.65
N ASP A 572 10.37 -3.66 37.64
CA ASP A 572 11.34 -4.47 36.88
C ASP A 572 11.69 -3.75 35.57
N TYR A 573 12.39 -2.62 35.73
CA TYR A 573 12.72 -1.71 34.63
C TYR A 573 13.66 -2.35 33.61
N ASP A 574 14.49 -3.31 34.04
CA ASP A 574 15.38 -4.12 33.20
C ASP A 574 14.61 -4.91 32.13
N ASN A 575 13.48 -5.52 32.49
CA ASN A 575 12.64 -6.25 31.54
C ASN A 575 11.72 -5.30 30.76
N ALA A 576 11.25 -4.22 31.39
CA ALA A 576 10.49 -3.18 30.70
C ALA A 576 11.29 -2.59 29.53
N LEU A 577 12.56 -2.21 29.75
CA LEU A 577 13.42 -1.58 28.74
C LEU A 577 13.59 -2.46 27.50
N LYS A 578 13.90 -3.75 27.72
CA LYS A 578 14.08 -4.75 26.65
C LYS A 578 12.81 -4.90 25.80
N LEU A 579 11.63 -4.83 26.43
CA LEU A 579 10.34 -4.98 25.76
C LEU A 579 9.92 -3.69 25.04
N CYS A 580 10.11 -2.53 25.64
CA CYS A 580 9.88 -1.23 24.99
C CYS A 580 10.80 -1.06 23.76
N GLN A 581 12.04 -1.56 23.80
CA GLN A 581 12.93 -1.56 22.63
C GLN A 581 12.37 -2.44 21.51
N LYS A 582 11.98 -3.69 21.82
CA LYS A 582 11.33 -4.57 20.83
C LYS A 582 10.02 -4.00 20.27
N ALA A 583 9.21 -3.31 21.09
CA ALA A 583 8.00 -2.64 20.66
C ALA A 583 8.31 -1.50 19.67
N LYS A 584 9.30 -0.66 20.00
CA LYS A 584 9.81 0.38 19.10
C LYS A 584 10.33 -0.24 17.80
N ASP A 585 11.11 -1.32 17.85
CA ASP A 585 11.67 -1.96 16.66
C ASP A 585 10.55 -2.49 15.73
N ALA A 586 9.51 -3.11 16.29
CA ALA A 586 8.35 -3.58 15.53
C ALA A 586 7.53 -2.44 14.88
N TYR A 587 7.36 -1.32 15.59
CA TYR A 587 6.63 -0.16 15.06
C TYR A 587 7.47 0.66 14.08
N LEU A 588 8.76 0.88 14.36
CA LEU A 588 9.71 1.55 13.48
C LEU A 588 9.84 0.79 12.17
N ALA A 589 9.92 -0.53 12.25
CA ALA A 589 9.80 -1.41 11.09
C ALA A 589 8.49 -1.12 10.34
N THR A 590 7.34 -1.41 10.94
CA THR A 590 6.09 -1.45 10.15
C THR A 590 5.57 -0.07 9.70
N PHE A 591 5.83 0.99 10.45
CA PHE A 591 5.22 2.30 10.23
C PHE A 591 6.23 3.44 10.01
N GLY A 592 7.53 3.19 10.15
CA GLY A 592 8.57 4.22 10.12
C GLY A 592 8.64 5.06 11.41
N ALA A 593 9.60 5.99 11.44
CA ALA A 593 9.94 6.77 12.64
C ALA A 593 8.84 7.77 13.03
N ALA A 594 8.27 8.49 12.05
CA ALA A 594 7.27 9.54 12.25
C ALA A 594 5.82 9.02 12.41
N HIS A 595 5.66 7.80 12.92
CA HIS A 595 4.35 7.22 13.21
C HIS A 595 4.06 7.30 14.72
N PRO A 596 2.85 7.72 15.15
CA PRO A 596 2.56 7.93 16.56
C PRO A 596 2.80 6.71 17.46
N LYS A 597 2.63 5.47 16.96
CA LYS A 597 3.00 4.27 17.74
C LYS A 597 4.52 4.15 17.97
N THR A 598 5.33 4.50 16.98
CA THR A 598 6.80 4.51 17.09
C THR A 598 7.28 5.61 18.03
N GLU A 599 6.68 6.80 17.93
CA GLU A 599 6.91 7.92 18.85
C GLU A 599 6.49 7.59 20.30
N THR A 600 5.33 6.94 20.48
CA THR A 600 4.86 6.49 21.81
C THR A 600 5.78 5.42 22.41
N ALA A 601 6.29 4.49 21.60
CA ALA A 601 7.25 3.50 22.07
C ALA A 601 8.62 4.11 22.39
N GLN A 602 9.04 5.17 21.69
CA GLN A 602 10.20 5.97 22.07
C GLN A 602 9.98 6.68 23.41
N ALA A 603 8.85 7.36 23.60
CA ALA A 603 8.54 8.03 24.87
C ALA A 603 8.51 7.05 26.06
N TRP A 604 8.00 5.83 25.85
CA TRP A 604 8.07 4.76 26.86
C TRP A 604 9.51 4.29 27.14
N LEU A 605 10.38 4.20 26.13
CA LEU A 605 11.80 3.92 26.36
C LEU A 605 12.45 5.01 27.20
N ASP A 606 12.17 6.27 26.92
CA ASP A 606 12.74 7.41 27.64
C ASP A 606 12.32 7.37 29.12
N ILE A 607 11.02 7.16 29.40
CA ILE A 607 10.48 6.99 30.76
C ILE A 607 11.14 5.81 31.52
N VAL A 608 11.35 4.67 30.86
CA VAL A 608 11.98 3.50 31.50
C VAL A 608 13.47 3.74 31.77
N ASN A 609 14.18 4.49 30.91
CA ASN A 609 15.56 4.87 31.15
C ASN A 609 15.67 5.86 32.32
N GLU A 610 14.80 6.87 32.41
CA GLU A 610 14.75 7.79 33.55
C GLU A 610 14.57 7.02 34.88
N ALA A 611 13.63 6.05 34.92
CA ALA A 611 13.41 5.22 36.10
C ALA A 611 14.59 4.28 36.45
N LEU A 612 15.43 3.91 35.47
CA LEU A 612 16.68 3.17 35.69
C LEU A 612 17.83 4.06 36.19
N GLU A 613 17.79 5.36 35.92
CA GLU A 613 18.78 6.33 36.42
C GLU A 613 18.45 6.85 37.84
N GLU A 614 17.17 6.81 38.23
CA GLU A 614 16.70 7.23 39.56
C GLU A 614 16.69 6.13 40.64
N GLY A 615 16.82 4.85 40.25
CA GLY A 615 16.72 3.66 41.13
C GLY A 615 18.04 3.05 41.62
#